data_AF-A0A7C4LSS8-F1
#
_entry.id   AF-A0A7C4LSS8-F1
#
_cell.length_a   1.000
_cell.length_b   1.000
_cell.length_c   1.000
_cell.angle_alpha   90.00
_cell.angle_beta   90.00
_cell.angle_gamma   90.00
#
_symmetry.space_group_name_H-M   'P 1'
#
loop_
_entity.id
_entity.type
_entity.pdbx_description
1 polymer ?
#
loop_
_entity_poly.entity_id
_entity_poly.type
_entity_poly.pdbx_seq_one_letter_code
_entity_poly.pdbx_strand_id
1 'polypeptide(L)'
;MSVTIQLDLPDALVKEARSNGLLESASVGELLMAELRRRRAAATLNSVLEGIRGQPGTALSPEEVNAEVKAARKERRVREARR
;
A
#
# COMPACT_ATOMS: atom_id res chain seq x y z
N MET A 1 -4.75 -26.60 -10.18
CA MET A 1 -6.17 -26.33 -10.48
C MET A 1 -6.20 -25.16 -11.45
N SER A 2 -6.85 -25.28 -12.61
CA SER A 2 -6.94 -24.22 -13.63
C SER A 2 -8.37 -23.69 -13.71
N VAL A 3 -8.51 -22.39 -13.98
CA VAL A 3 -9.81 -21.72 -14.17
C VAL A 3 -9.80 -21.05 -15.55
N THR A 4 -10.89 -21.19 -16.29
CA THR A 4 -11.08 -20.53 -17.59
C THR A 4 -11.90 -19.27 -17.38
N ILE A 5 -11.45 -18.14 -17.93
CA ILE A 5 -12.11 -16.84 -17.83
C ILE A 5 -12.40 -16.36 -19.27
N GLN A 6 -13.64 -15.96 -19.52
CA GLN A 6 -14.03 -15.25 -20.74
C GLN A 6 -14.14 -13.75 -20.42
N LEU A 7 -13.55 -12.91 -21.28
CA LEU A 7 -13.50 -11.46 -21.08
C LEU A 7 -13.94 -10.78 -22.38
N ASP A 8 -14.86 -9.84 -22.26
CA ASP A 8 -15.23 -8.94 -23.36
C ASP A 8 -14.32 -7.72 -23.31
N LEU A 9 -13.35 -7.67 -24.22
CA LEU A 9 -12.35 -6.60 -24.31
C LEU A 9 -12.38 -5.97 -25.71
N PRO A 10 -12.07 -4.67 -25.84
CA PRO A 10 -11.94 -4.04 -27.14
C PRO A 10 -10.84 -4.70 -28.00
N ASP A 11 -11.12 -4.92 -29.28
CA ASP A 11 -10.19 -5.60 -30.21
C ASP A 11 -8.79 -4.96 -30.26
N ALA A 12 -8.72 -3.63 -30.21
CA ALA A 12 -7.45 -2.91 -30.19
C ALA A 12 -6.60 -3.29 -28.97
N LEU A 13 -7.24 -3.36 -27.80
CA LEU A 13 -6.58 -3.74 -26.55
C LEU A 13 -6.15 -5.21 -26.59
N VAL A 14 -6.98 -6.11 -27.14
CA VAL A 14 -6.62 -7.53 -27.28
C VAL A 14 -5.40 -7.72 -28.16
N LYS A 15 -5.33 -7.00 -29.30
CA LYS A 15 -4.19 -7.07 -30.21
C LYS A 15 -2.89 -6.65 -29.53
N GLU A 16 -2.91 -5.51 -28.84
CA GLU A 16 -1.75 -4.98 -28.13
C GLU A 16 -1.35 -5.86 -26.94
N ALA A 17 -2.30 -6.29 -26.12
CA ALA A 17 -2.04 -7.16 -24.98
C ALA A 17 -1.46 -8.51 -25.44
N ARG A 18 -1.97 -9.05 -26.55
CA ARG A 18 -1.45 -10.30 -27.14
C ARG A 18 -0.03 -10.13 -27.68
N SER A 19 0.26 -9.04 -28.41
CA SER A 19 1.61 -8.81 -28.94
C SER A 19 2.66 -8.60 -27.85
N ASN A 20 2.24 -8.17 -26.66
CA ASN A 20 3.10 -7.99 -25.49
C ASN A 20 3.07 -9.19 -24.52
N GLY A 21 2.43 -10.31 -24.86
CA GLY A 21 2.36 -11.50 -24.01
C GLY A 21 1.55 -11.34 -22.72
N LEU A 22 0.76 -10.27 -22.59
CA LEU A 22 -0.04 -9.99 -21.38
C LEU A 22 -1.23 -10.93 -21.22
N LEU A 23 -1.66 -11.61 -22.28
CA LEU A 23 -2.76 -12.58 -22.25
C LEU A 23 -2.29 -14.02 -22.01
N GLU A 24 -1.00 -14.24 -21.76
CA GLU A 24 -0.49 -15.54 -21.33
C GLU A 24 -0.89 -15.84 -19.89
N SER A 25 -1.16 -17.11 -19.55
CA SER A 25 -1.67 -17.48 -18.22
C SER A 25 -0.77 -17.01 -17.08
N ALA A 26 0.56 -17.04 -17.26
CA ALA A 26 1.51 -16.55 -16.27
C ALA A 26 1.41 -15.02 -16.10
N SER A 27 1.44 -14.27 -17.19
CA SER A 27 1.31 -12.81 -17.20
C SER A 27 -0.01 -12.34 -16.59
N VAL A 28 -1.13 -12.98 -16.92
CA VAL A 28 -2.44 -12.69 -16.33
C VAL A 28 -2.43 -12.96 -14.83
N GLY A 29 -1.79 -14.04 -14.39
CA GLY A 29 -1.60 -14.34 -12.97
C GLY A 29 -0.85 -13.23 -12.22
N GLU A 30 0.27 -12.76 -12.78
CA GLU A 30 1.05 -11.66 -12.21
C GLU A 30 0.26 -10.34 -12.18
N LEU A 31 -0.48 -10.03 -13.23
CA LEU A 31 -1.35 -8.84 -13.30
C LEU A 31 -2.40 -8.87 -12.19
N LEU A 32 -3.09 -10.01 -12.01
CA LEU A 32 -4.08 -10.18 -10.95
C LEU A 32 -3.45 -10.07 -9.56
N MET A 33 -2.29 -10.68 -9.34
CA MET A 33 -1.58 -10.57 -8.07
C MET A 33 -1.14 -9.13 -7.77
N ALA A 34 -0.62 -8.41 -8.77
CA ALA A 34 -0.22 -7.03 -8.62
C ALA A 34 -1.41 -6.13 -8.25
N GLU A 35 -2.55 -6.31 -8.93
CA GLU A 35 -3.77 -5.54 -8.64
C GLU A 35 -4.34 -5.86 -7.25
N LEU A 36 -4.34 -7.14 -6.86
CA LEU A 36 -4.74 -7.55 -5.50
C LEU A 36 -3.85 -6.93 -4.43
N ARG A 37 -2.52 -6.93 -4.64
CA ARG A 37 -1.56 -6.27 -3.73
C ARG A 37 -1.86 -4.77 -3.60
N ARG A 38 -2.08 -4.09 -4.72
CA ARG A 38 -2.40 -2.65 -4.76
C ARG A 38 -3.67 -2.33 -3.98
N ARG A 39 -4.75 -3.10 -4.21
CA ARG A 39 -6.03 -2.91 -3.50
C ARG A 39 -5.91 -3.18 -2.01
N ARG A 40 -5.21 -4.25 -1.63
CA ARG A 40 -4.97 -4.58 -0.21
C ARG A 40 -4.19 -3.47 0.48
N ALA A 41 -3.12 -2.96 -0.12
CA ALA A 41 -2.34 -1.87 0.45
C ALA A 41 -3.20 -0.61 0.70
N ALA A 42 -4.05 -0.25 -0.25
CA ALA A 42 -4.99 0.86 -0.10
C ALA A 42 -6.01 0.61 1.04
N ALA A 43 -6.58 -0.59 1.11
CA ALA A 43 -7.52 -0.96 2.16
C ALA A 43 -6.87 -0.97 3.55
N THR A 44 -5.65 -1.51 3.66
CA THR A 44 -4.86 -1.51 4.90
C THR A 44 -4.57 -0.09 5.36
N LEU A 45 -4.15 0.80 4.46
CA LEU A 45 -3.91 2.20 4.80
C LEU A 45 -5.19 2.88 5.32
N ASN A 46 -6.32 2.70 4.62
CA ASN A 46 -7.59 3.26 5.06
C ASN A 46 -8.01 2.76 6.44
N SER A 47 -7.91 1.46 6.68
CA SER A 47 -8.25 0.86 7.97
C SER A 47 -7.36 1.40 9.11
N VAL A 48 -6.06 1.56 8.87
CA VAL A 48 -5.14 2.16 9.85
C VAL A 48 -5.50 3.63 10.13
N LEU A 49 -5.78 4.41 9.08
CA LEU A 49 -6.16 5.82 9.23
C LEU A 49 -7.49 5.99 9.97
N GLU A 50 -8.48 5.14 9.70
CA GLU A 50 -9.74 5.11 10.45
C GLU A 50 -9.50 4.80 11.92
N GLY A 51 -8.67 3.80 12.22
CA GLY A 51 -8.29 3.47 13.60
C GLY A 51 -7.63 4.64 14.34
N ILE A 52 -6.71 5.36 13.68
CA ILE A 52 -6.05 6.54 14.25
C ILE A 52 -7.06 7.68 14.49
N ARG A 53 -7.91 7.97 13.50
CA ARG A 53 -8.92 9.05 13.59
C ARG A 53 -9.99 8.76 14.64
N GLY A 54 -10.27 7.49 14.91
CA GLY A 54 -11.20 7.07 15.95
C GLY A 54 -10.62 7.08 17.36
N GLN A 55 -9.32 7.36 17.55
CA GLN A 55 -8.75 7.39 18.89
C GLN A 55 -9.29 8.59 19.69
N PRO A 56 -9.67 8.38 20.96
CA PRO A 56 -10.10 9.47 21.84
C PRO A 56 -8.90 10.36 22.21
N GLY A 57 -9.14 11.66 22.34
CA GLY A 57 -8.13 12.63 22.78
C GLY A 57 -8.24 13.97 22.04
N THR A 58 -7.57 14.99 22.57
CA THR A 58 -7.40 16.26 21.86
C THR A 58 -6.17 16.20 20.98
N ALA A 59 -6.28 16.70 19.75
CA ALA A 59 -5.13 16.85 18.88
C ALA A 59 -4.11 17.81 19.54
N LEU A 60 -2.87 17.33 19.67
CA LEU A 60 -1.75 18.17 20.11
C LEU A 60 -1.51 19.30 19.08
N SER A 61 -1.05 20.45 19.56
CA SER A 61 -0.63 21.50 18.65
C SER A 61 0.63 21.08 17.87
N PRO A 62 0.88 21.67 16.69
CA PRO A 62 2.13 21.42 15.96
C PRO A 62 3.39 21.69 16.80
N GLU A 63 3.35 22.65 17.71
CA GLU A 63 4.45 22.98 18.63
C GLU A 63 4.70 21.87 19.64
N GLU A 64 3.64 21.34 20.26
CA GLU A 64 3.70 20.23 21.22
C GLU A 64 4.25 18.96 20.56
N VAL A 65 3.76 18.63 19.35
CA VAL A 65 4.28 17.50 18.56
C VAL A 65 5.77 17.66 18.27
N ASN A 66 6.20 18.86 17.88
CA ASN A 66 7.61 19.11 17.60
C ASN A 66 8.50 19.01 18.85
N ALA A 67 8.01 19.45 20.01
CA ALA A 67 8.72 19.32 21.27
C ALA A 67 8.93 17.83 21.63
N GLU A 68 7.88 17.03 21.52
CA GLU A 68 7.90 15.59 21.81
C GLU A 68 8.85 14.83 20.88
N VAL A 69 8.77 15.08 19.56
CA VAL A 69 9.65 14.46 18.57
C VAL A 69 11.12 14.81 18.82
N LYS A 70 11.42 16.06 19.21
CA LYS A 70 12.80 16.47 19.56
C LYS A 70 13.31 15.73 20.80
N ALA A 71 12.47 15.61 21.83
CA ALA A 71 12.81 14.89 23.07
C ALA A 71 13.12 13.42 22.77
N ALA A 72 12.23 12.72 22.06
CA ALA A 72 12.42 11.31 21.69
C ALA A 72 13.69 11.08 20.86
N ARG A 73 13.98 11.97 19.90
CA ARG A 73 15.22 11.91 19.09
C ARG A 73 16.47 12.21 19.90
N LYS A 74 16.41 13.09 20.90
CA LYS A 74 17.52 13.35 21.82
C LYS A 74 17.81 12.10 22.64
N GLU A 75 16.79 11.50 23.23
CA GLU A 75 16.92 10.28 24.03
C GLU A 75 17.52 9.13 23.22
N ARG A 76 17.02 8.93 21.98
CA ARG A 76 17.57 7.89 21.08
C ARG A 76 19.07 8.06 20.85
N ARG A 77 19.52 9.28 20.53
CA ARG A 77 20.95 9.59 20.32
C ARG A 77 21.78 9.31 21.58
N VAL A 78 21.26 9.63 22.76
CA VAL A 78 21.93 9.32 24.03
C VAL A 78 22.04 7.81 24.25
N ARG A 79 21.01 7.03 23.92
CA ARG A 79 21.05 5.56 24.02
C ARG A 79 22.06 4.94 23.04
N GLU A 80 22.09 5.43 21.81
CA GLU A 80 23.04 4.97 20.78
C GLU A 80 24.49 5.30 21.15
N ALA A 81 24.76 6.48 21.72
CA ALA A 81 26.10 6.86 22.19
C ALA A 81 26.57 6.11 23.45
N ARG A 82 25.68 5.39 24.13
CA ARG A 82 25.99 4.54 25.30
C ARG A 82 26.18 3.07 24.94
N ARG A 83 25.97 2.69 23.68
CA ARG A 83 26.25 1.36 23.13
C ARG A 83 27.64 1.32 22.53
#